data_AF-A0A1T5CVJ6-F1
#
_entry.id   AF-A0A1T5CVJ6-F1
#
_cell.length_a   1.000
_cell.length_b   1.000
_cell.length_c   1.000
_cell.angle_alpha   90.00
_cell.angle_beta   90.00
_cell.angle_gamma   90.00
#
_symmetry.space_group_name_H-M   'P 1'
#
loop_
_entity.id
_entity.type
_entity.pdbx_description
1 polymer ?
#
loop_
_entity_poly.entity_id
_entity_poly.type
_entity_poly.pdbx_seq_one_letter_code
_entity_poly.pdbx_strand_id
1 'polypeptide(L)'
;MKHAFLFLLVMATTLANAVADDGARLKATYLEILKPYGADEALLDRCWEEVVEAYTGPRRHYHNLEHLANFERHLHSCKDSLEDFETAYLAMIYHDVVYFTTDGTNEDQSAAFADRHLALLGYPADKVARCHALIMATKTHAGSTDSDTNYFVDADMAILGADPAAYQRYVANIRQEYGASPQFDRGRQRVLQHFLDMDRLFKTDLFFDRFEKQARENIAAEIRSLQAN
;
A
#
# COMPACT_ATOMS: atom_id res chain seq x y z
N MET A 1 17.05 -34.79 -0.54
CA MET A 1 16.46 -34.03 -1.67
C MET A 1 14.93 -34.12 -1.76
N LYS A 2 14.28 -35.30 -1.64
CA LYS A 2 12.80 -35.40 -1.69
C LYS A 2 12.05 -34.67 -0.56
N HIS A 3 12.61 -34.58 0.65
CA HIS A 3 11.97 -33.88 1.78
C HIS A 3 12.03 -32.34 1.67
N ALA A 4 13.09 -31.78 1.09
CA ALA A 4 13.18 -30.34 0.85
C ALA A 4 12.18 -29.88 -0.23
N PHE A 5 11.92 -30.72 -1.24
CA PHE A 5 10.97 -30.42 -2.32
C PHE A 5 9.51 -30.45 -1.85
N LEU A 6 9.16 -31.38 -0.96
CA LEU A 6 7.82 -31.46 -0.37
C LEU A 6 7.54 -30.29 0.58
N PHE A 7 8.54 -29.85 1.35
CA PHE A 7 8.42 -28.69 2.25
C PHE A 7 8.25 -27.37 1.47
N LEU A 8 9.01 -27.19 0.37
CA LEU A 8 8.87 -26.04 -0.52
C LEU A 8 7.49 -25.98 -1.18
N LEU A 9 6.96 -27.13 -1.61
CA LEU A 9 5.65 -27.24 -2.24
C LEU A 9 4.52 -26.87 -1.27
N VAL A 10 4.57 -27.39 -0.04
CA VAL A 10 3.57 -27.06 1.00
C VAL A 10 3.60 -25.56 1.34
N MET A 11 4.79 -24.97 1.51
CA MET A 11 4.92 -23.52 1.77
C MET A 11 4.37 -22.67 0.62
N ALA A 12 4.66 -23.04 -0.63
CA ALA A 12 4.13 -22.35 -1.80
C ALA A 12 2.60 -22.46 -1.90
N THR A 13 2.01 -23.62 -1.57
CA THR A 13 0.56 -23.79 -1.52
C THR A 13 -0.09 -22.98 -0.38
N THR A 14 0.55 -22.91 0.80
CA THR A 14 0.05 -22.10 1.93
C THR A 14 0.08 -20.61 1.61
N LEU A 15 1.16 -20.11 1.00
CA LEU A 15 1.26 -18.72 0.57
C LEU A 15 0.23 -18.38 -0.51
N ALA A 16 0.04 -19.25 -1.51
CA ALA A 16 -0.98 -19.06 -2.55
C ALA A 16 -2.40 -19.03 -1.96
N ASN A 17 -2.69 -19.86 -0.96
CA ASN A 17 -3.98 -19.85 -0.28
C ASN A 17 -4.19 -18.59 0.57
N ALA A 18 -3.16 -18.09 1.24
CA ALA A 18 -3.24 -16.86 2.03
C ALA A 18 -3.49 -15.63 1.13
N VAL A 19 -2.78 -15.53 0.00
CA VAL A 19 -3.01 -14.44 -0.99
C VAL A 19 -4.42 -14.52 -1.59
N ALA A 20 -4.93 -15.73 -1.86
CA ALA A 20 -6.30 -15.91 -2.32
C ALA A 20 -7.34 -15.49 -1.27
N ASP A 21 -7.08 -15.77 0.01
CA ASP A 21 -7.93 -15.37 1.13
C ASP A 21 -7.91 -13.85 1.36
N ASP A 22 -6.74 -13.22 1.26
CA ASP A 22 -6.58 -11.76 1.33
C ASP A 22 -7.35 -11.06 0.20
N GLY A 23 -7.20 -11.52 -1.05
CA GLY A 23 -7.94 -10.96 -2.18
C GLY A 23 -9.46 -11.09 -2.03
N ALA A 24 -9.93 -12.22 -1.50
CA ALA A 24 -11.36 -12.44 -1.26
C ALA A 24 -11.91 -11.53 -0.15
N ARG A 25 -11.17 -11.35 0.95
CA ARG A 25 -11.53 -10.41 2.02
C ARG A 25 -11.55 -8.97 1.52
N LEU A 26 -10.52 -8.55 0.79
CA LEU A 26 -10.44 -7.20 0.24
C LEU A 26 -11.63 -6.91 -0.69
N LYS A 27 -11.97 -7.87 -1.55
CA LYS A 27 -13.14 -7.81 -2.44
C LYS A 27 -14.44 -7.67 -1.66
N ALA A 28 -14.63 -8.47 -0.61
CA ALA A 28 -15.86 -8.46 0.17
C ALA A 28 -16.16 -7.07 0.75
N THR A 29 -15.18 -6.43 1.38
CA THR A 29 -15.34 -5.07 1.93
C THR A 29 -15.53 -4.03 0.81
N TYR A 30 -14.79 -4.13 -0.30
CA TYR A 30 -14.96 -3.26 -1.46
C TYR A 30 -16.40 -3.29 -2.00
N LEU A 31 -16.97 -4.49 -2.15
CA LEU A 31 -18.35 -4.67 -2.59
C LEU A 31 -19.35 -4.16 -1.55
N GLU A 32 -19.12 -4.41 -0.25
CA GLU A 32 -19.96 -3.91 0.83
C GLU A 32 -20.07 -2.38 0.81
N ILE A 33 -18.94 -1.69 0.62
CA ILE A 33 -18.89 -0.24 0.54
C ILE A 33 -19.64 0.28 -0.68
N LEU A 34 -19.46 -0.33 -1.86
CA LEU A 34 -19.93 0.25 -3.12
C LEU A 34 -21.35 -0.16 -3.54
N LYS A 35 -21.83 -1.32 -3.09
CA LYS A 35 -23.18 -1.83 -3.42
C LYS A 35 -24.33 -0.86 -3.09
N PRO A 36 -24.30 -0.09 -1.99
CA PRO A 36 -25.36 0.89 -1.68
C PRO A 36 -25.50 2.03 -2.71
N TYR A 37 -24.49 2.30 -3.53
CA TYR A 37 -24.48 3.45 -4.45
C TYR A 37 -25.10 3.13 -5.83
N GLY A 38 -25.71 1.95 -5.99
CA GLY A 38 -26.52 1.63 -7.17
C GLY A 38 -25.75 1.10 -8.37
N ALA A 39 -24.48 0.75 -8.21
CA ALA A 39 -23.72 0.02 -9.22
C ALA A 39 -24.27 -1.41 -9.41
N ASP A 40 -24.40 -1.83 -10.66
CA ASP A 40 -24.72 -3.23 -11.00
C ASP A 40 -23.58 -4.17 -10.55
N GLU A 41 -23.93 -5.38 -10.10
CA GLU A 41 -22.98 -6.35 -9.56
C GLU A 41 -21.92 -6.75 -10.58
N ALA A 42 -22.32 -6.90 -11.86
CA ALA A 42 -21.37 -7.19 -12.93
C ALA A 42 -20.39 -6.04 -13.20
N LEU A 43 -20.78 -4.78 -12.93
CA LEU A 43 -19.88 -3.64 -13.05
C LEU A 43 -18.90 -3.58 -11.88
N LEU A 44 -19.38 -3.83 -10.65
CA LEU A 44 -18.54 -3.93 -9.47
C LEU A 44 -17.46 -5.01 -9.63
N ASP A 45 -17.85 -6.20 -10.11
CA ASP A 45 -16.93 -7.30 -10.36
C ASP A 45 -15.88 -6.95 -11.41
N ARG A 46 -16.27 -6.34 -12.54
CA ARG A 46 -15.29 -5.91 -13.56
C ARG A 46 -14.30 -4.89 -13.02
N CYS A 47 -14.77 -3.86 -12.31
CA CYS A 47 -13.90 -2.86 -11.71
C CYS A 47 -12.93 -3.47 -10.68
N TRP A 48 -13.37 -4.49 -9.93
CA TRP A 48 -12.52 -5.24 -9.02
C TRP A 48 -11.48 -6.10 -9.75
N GLU A 49 -11.86 -6.76 -10.85
CA GLU A 49 -10.95 -7.55 -11.68
C GLU A 49 -9.82 -6.69 -12.25
N GLU A 50 -10.13 -5.47 -12.72
CA GLU A 50 -9.12 -4.51 -13.19
C GLU A 50 -8.13 -4.10 -12.07
N VAL A 51 -8.62 -3.89 -10.85
CA VAL A 51 -7.76 -3.66 -9.67
C VAL A 51 -6.85 -4.86 -9.43
N VAL A 52 -7.39 -6.07 -9.40
CA VAL A 52 -6.61 -7.30 -9.18
C VAL A 52 -5.55 -7.47 -10.27
N GLU A 53 -5.89 -7.24 -11.54
CA GLU A 53 -4.93 -7.30 -12.65
C GLU A 53 -3.76 -6.33 -12.44
N ALA A 54 -4.06 -5.10 -12.00
CA ALA A 54 -3.05 -4.08 -11.75
C ALA A 54 -2.05 -4.46 -10.63
N TYR A 55 -2.52 -5.19 -9.61
CA TYR A 55 -1.71 -5.65 -8.47
C TYR A 55 -1.09 -7.04 -8.64
N THR A 56 -1.44 -7.80 -9.69
CA THR A 56 -0.93 -9.17 -9.94
C THR A 56 0.07 -9.24 -11.08
N GLY A 57 0.46 -8.11 -11.66
CA GLY A 57 1.46 -8.04 -12.72
C GLY A 57 2.82 -8.64 -12.32
N PRO A 58 3.61 -9.19 -13.27
CA PRO A 58 4.82 -9.96 -12.97
C PRO A 58 5.96 -9.17 -12.31
N ARG A 59 5.86 -7.83 -12.28
CA ARG A 59 6.82 -6.93 -11.62
C ARG A 59 6.34 -6.44 -10.25
N ARG A 60 5.15 -6.85 -9.79
CA ARG A 60 4.56 -6.45 -8.50
C ARG A 60 5.03 -7.38 -7.38
N HIS A 61 6.29 -7.24 -6.98
CA HIS A 61 6.87 -8.08 -5.92
C HIS A 61 6.50 -7.60 -4.52
N TYR A 62 6.35 -6.29 -4.33
CA TYR A 62 5.88 -5.69 -3.07
C TYR A 62 4.50 -5.07 -3.23
N HIS A 63 4.30 -4.22 -4.24
CA HIS A 63 3.03 -3.50 -4.46
C HIS A 63 1.98 -4.42 -5.10
N ASN A 64 1.52 -5.40 -4.33
CA ASN A 64 0.58 -6.46 -4.72
C ASN A 64 -0.55 -6.58 -3.68
N LEU A 65 -1.39 -7.62 -3.79
CA LEU A 65 -2.52 -7.84 -2.87
C LEU A 65 -2.09 -8.10 -1.42
N GLU A 66 -0.90 -8.66 -1.17
CA GLU A 66 -0.37 -8.82 0.20
C GLU A 66 -0.05 -7.45 0.82
N HIS A 67 0.48 -6.51 0.04
CA HIS A 67 0.66 -5.12 0.49
C HIS A 67 -0.69 -4.47 0.84
N LEU A 68 -1.72 -4.63 0.01
CA LEU A 68 -3.05 -4.12 0.34
C LEU A 68 -3.62 -4.74 1.62
N ALA A 69 -3.45 -6.05 1.81
CA ALA A 69 -3.87 -6.74 3.04
C ALA A 69 -3.07 -6.29 4.28
N ASN A 70 -1.79 -5.94 4.11
CA ASN A 70 -0.98 -5.37 5.19
C ASN A 70 -1.51 -3.97 5.57
N PHE A 71 -1.74 -3.11 4.57
CA PHE A 71 -2.29 -1.77 4.76
C PHE A 71 -3.68 -1.85 5.42
N GLU A 72 -4.58 -2.69 4.89
CA GLU A 72 -5.93 -2.92 5.43
C GLU A 72 -5.91 -3.21 6.95
N ARG A 73 -4.98 -4.06 7.41
CA ARG A 73 -4.86 -4.38 8.85
C ARG A 73 -4.49 -3.16 9.69
N HIS A 74 -3.64 -2.28 9.17
CA HIS A 74 -3.30 -1.03 9.85
C HIS A 74 -4.46 -0.03 9.81
N LEU A 75 -5.15 0.09 8.69
CA LEU A 75 -6.32 0.96 8.55
C LEU A 75 -7.46 0.53 9.47
N HIS A 76 -7.71 -0.78 9.60
CA HIS A 76 -8.68 -1.30 10.57
C HIS A 76 -8.29 -0.99 12.02
N SER A 77 -7.00 -0.95 12.35
CA SER A 77 -6.55 -0.65 13.71
C SER A 77 -6.82 0.79 14.15
N CYS A 78 -7.06 1.70 13.20
CA CYS A 78 -7.46 3.08 13.44
C CYS A 78 -8.88 3.40 12.93
N LYS A 79 -9.71 2.39 12.62
CA LYS A 79 -11.06 2.57 12.06
C LYS A 79 -11.91 3.55 12.86
N ASP A 80 -11.90 3.44 14.19
CA ASP A 80 -12.72 4.30 15.06
C ASP A 80 -12.17 5.73 15.19
N SER A 81 -10.96 5.99 14.69
CA SER A 81 -10.35 7.33 14.63
C SER A 81 -10.53 8.01 13.27
N LEU A 82 -11.03 7.29 12.26
CA LEU A 82 -11.29 7.81 10.93
C LEU A 82 -12.71 8.35 10.83
N GLU A 83 -12.86 9.56 10.30
CA GLU A 83 -14.16 10.16 10.02
C GLU A 83 -14.87 9.45 8.86
N ASP A 84 -14.13 9.04 7.83
CA ASP A 84 -14.65 8.31 6.67
C ASP A 84 -13.80 7.09 6.32
N PHE A 85 -13.97 6.03 7.11
CA PHE A 85 -13.29 4.75 6.91
C PHE A 85 -13.56 4.15 5.52
N GLU A 86 -14.77 4.30 4.98
CA GLU A 86 -15.12 3.73 3.67
C GLU A 86 -14.31 4.38 2.55
N THR A 87 -14.23 5.72 2.55
CA THR A 87 -13.43 6.44 1.56
C THR A 87 -11.94 6.13 1.73
N ALA A 88 -11.45 6.04 2.97
CA ALA A 88 -10.07 5.66 3.24
C ALA A 88 -9.76 4.23 2.74
N TYR A 89 -10.68 3.29 2.93
CA TYR A 89 -10.53 1.93 2.44
C TYR A 89 -10.46 1.88 0.90
N LEU A 90 -11.32 2.63 0.21
CA LEU A 90 -11.27 2.74 -1.25
C LEU A 90 -9.97 3.40 -1.73
N ALA A 91 -9.53 4.47 -1.08
CA ALA A 91 -8.24 5.11 -1.38
C ALA A 91 -7.08 4.13 -1.22
N MET A 92 -7.10 3.29 -0.17
CA MET A 92 -6.12 2.23 0.03
C MET A 92 -6.15 1.19 -1.11
N ILE A 93 -7.32 0.80 -1.61
CA ILE A 93 -7.40 -0.11 -2.77
C ILE A 93 -6.76 0.50 -4.02
N TYR A 94 -6.89 1.81 -4.23
CA TYR A 94 -6.45 2.45 -5.47
C TYR A 94 -5.06 3.11 -5.42
N HIS A 95 -4.47 3.37 -4.25
CA HIS A 95 -3.30 4.28 -4.13
C HIS A 95 -2.11 3.93 -5.05
N ASP A 96 -1.86 2.65 -5.27
CA ASP A 96 -0.76 2.12 -6.10
C ASP A 96 -1.25 1.29 -7.29
N VAL A 97 -2.52 1.47 -7.70
CA VAL A 97 -3.10 0.75 -8.83
C VAL A 97 -2.32 1.03 -10.11
N VAL A 98 -1.81 2.24 -10.29
CA VAL A 98 -0.79 2.58 -11.29
C VAL A 98 0.57 2.68 -10.62
N TYR A 99 1.58 1.99 -11.17
CA TYR A 99 2.92 1.96 -10.61
C TYR A 99 3.98 1.74 -11.70
N PHE A 100 5.22 2.18 -11.43
CA PHE A 100 6.35 2.25 -12.38
C PHE A 100 6.20 3.24 -13.54
N THR A 101 5.50 4.36 -13.33
CA THR A 101 5.61 5.50 -14.24
C THR A 101 7.03 6.08 -14.17
N THR A 102 7.60 6.42 -15.31
CA THR A 102 8.98 6.94 -15.40
C THR A 102 9.09 8.43 -15.11
N ASP A 103 7.95 9.12 -14.99
CA ASP A 103 7.82 10.56 -14.82
C ASP A 103 7.37 10.97 -13.40
N GLY A 104 7.21 10.02 -12.48
CA GLY A 104 6.84 10.30 -11.08
C GLY A 104 5.38 10.72 -10.92
N THR A 105 4.50 10.13 -11.74
CA THR A 105 3.06 10.42 -11.77
C THR A 105 2.22 9.22 -11.33
N ASN A 106 2.80 8.27 -10.58
CA ASN A 106 2.09 7.08 -10.10
C ASN A 106 0.82 7.49 -9.34
N GLU A 107 0.97 8.35 -8.33
CA GLU A 107 -0.13 8.78 -7.47
C GLU A 107 -1.17 9.59 -8.25
N ASP A 108 -0.73 10.47 -9.15
CA ASP A 108 -1.62 11.25 -10.03
C ASP A 108 -2.46 10.33 -10.93
N GLN A 109 -1.83 9.31 -11.52
CA GLN A 109 -2.50 8.35 -12.39
C GLN A 109 -3.40 7.38 -11.61
N SER A 110 -2.98 6.95 -10.42
CA SER A 110 -3.78 6.15 -9.49
C SER A 110 -5.01 6.91 -9.01
N ALA A 111 -4.87 8.18 -8.64
CA ALA A 111 -5.98 9.04 -8.25
C ALA A 111 -6.96 9.25 -9.41
N ALA A 112 -6.45 9.54 -10.62
CA ALA A 112 -7.30 9.64 -11.80
C ALA A 112 -8.00 8.31 -12.14
N PHE A 113 -7.35 7.17 -11.89
CA PHE A 113 -7.95 5.84 -12.04
C PHE A 113 -9.10 5.64 -11.06
N ALA A 114 -8.89 5.96 -9.78
CA ALA A 114 -9.91 5.94 -8.74
C ALA A 114 -11.10 6.84 -9.10
N ASP A 115 -10.85 8.07 -9.56
CA ASP A 115 -11.89 9.02 -9.94
C ASP A 115 -12.83 8.44 -11.01
N ARG A 116 -12.27 7.80 -12.04
CA ARG A 116 -13.06 7.17 -13.10
C ARG A 116 -13.87 5.99 -12.58
N HIS A 117 -13.25 5.09 -11.82
CA HIS A 117 -13.94 3.91 -11.28
C HIS A 117 -15.07 4.32 -10.34
N LEU A 118 -14.77 5.16 -9.35
CA LEU A 118 -15.73 5.54 -8.33
C LEU A 118 -16.88 6.37 -8.90
N ALA A 119 -16.63 7.26 -9.86
CA ALA A 119 -17.70 7.96 -10.56
C ALA A 119 -18.58 7.00 -11.38
N LEU A 120 -17.98 6.03 -12.08
CA LEU A 120 -18.71 5.01 -12.84
C LEU A 120 -19.58 4.12 -11.93
N LEU A 121 -19.12 3.88 -10.69
CA LEU A 121 -19.81 3.08 -9.67
C LEU A 121 -20.81 3.89 -8.85
N GLY A 122 -21.02 5.17 -9.16
CA GLY A 122 -22.01 6.02 -8.51
C GLY A 122 -21.58 6.54 -7.12
N TYR A 123 -20.30 6.43 -6.76
CA TYR A 123 -19.80 6.96 -5.48
C TYR A 123 -19.95 8.49 -5.43
N PRO A 124 -20.36 9.10 -4.29
CA PRO A 124 -20.63 10.53 -4.21
C PRO A 124 -19.42 11.39 -4.57
N ALA A 125 -19.63 12.45 -5.35
CA ALA A 125 -18.54 13.26 -5.91
C ALA A 125 -17.62 13.88 -4.85
N ASP A 126 -18.18 14.27 -3.69
CA ASP A 126 -17.43 14.76 -2.54
C ASP A 126 -16.52 13.67 -1.93
N LYS A 127 -17.01 12.43 -1.86
CA LYS A 127 -16.22 11.28 -1.40
C LYS A 127 -15.18 10.84 -2.43
N VAL A 128 -15.46 10.94 -3.73
CA VAL A 128 -14.47 10.74 -4.80
C VAL A 128 -13.32 11.75 -4.64
N ALA A 129 -13.63 13.03 -4.43
CA ALA A 129 -12.61 14.05 -4.20
C ALA A 129 -11.78 13.78 -2.93
N ARG A 130 -12.38 13.25 -1.86
CA ARG A 130 -11.66 12.84 -0.65
C ARG A 130 -10.76 11.63 -0.92
N CYS A 131 -11.23 10.62 -1.65
CA CYS A 131 -10.43 9.46 -2.08
C CYS A 131 -9.19 9.92 -2.88
N HIS A 132 -9.40 10.80 -3.86
CA HIS A 132 -8.33 11.41 -4.64
C HIS A 132 -7.30 12.09 -3.73
N ALA A 133 -7.75 12.93 -2.78
CA ALA A 133 -6.86 13.64 -1.88
C ALA A 133 -6.01 12.71 -1.00
N LEU A 134 -6.60 11.61 -0.51
CA LEU A 134 -5.87 10.59 0.26
C LEU A 134 -4.80 9.88 -0.58
N ILE A 135 -5.12 9.51 -1.82
CA ILE A 135 -4.13 8.91 -2.74
C ILE A 135 -3.00 9.90 -3.02
N MET A 136 -3.31 11.18 -3.30
CA MET A 136 -2.29 12.18 -3.56
C MET A 136 -1.39 12.45 -2.33
N ALA A 137 -1.89 12.25 -1.12
CA ALA A 137 -1.11 12.42 0.10
C ALA A 137 0.04 11.41 0.24
N THR A 138 -0.07 10.21 -0.35
CA THR A 138 1.01 9.19 -0.34
C THR A 138 2.20 9.59 -1.21
N LYS A 139 2.10 10.65 -2.01
CA LYS A 139 3.23 11.14 -2.80
C LYS A 139 4.36 11.71 -1.95
N THR A 140 4.02 12.28 -0.79
CA THR A 140 4.97 12.97 0.09
C THR A 140 4.94 12.49 1.53
N HIS A 141 3.84 11.84 1.94
CA HIS A 141 3.58 11.44 3.32
C HIS A 141 3.74 12.60 4.32
N ALA A 142 3.45 13.83 3.86
CA ALA A 142 3.50 15.02 4.68
C ALA A 142 2.35 15.04 5.69
N GLY A 143 2.55 15.73 6.82
CA GLY A 143 1.48 15.96 7.78
C GLY A 143 0.39 16.86 7.19
N SER A 144 -0.87 16.58 7.56
CA SER A 144 -2.05 17.31 7.13
C SER A 144 -2.83 17.86 8.31
N THR A 145 -3.64 18.90 8.08
CA THR A 145 -4.65 19.36 9.05
C THR A 145 -5.88 18.45 9.06
N ASP A 146 -6.07 17.63 8.02
CA ASP A 146 -7.09 16.58 7.97
C ASP A 146 -6.57 15.33 8.71
N SER A 147 -7.32 14.90 9.72
CA SER A 147 -6.92 13.80 10.60
C SER A 147 -6.83 12.46 9.86
N ASP A 148 -7.81 12.17 8.99
CA ASP A 148 -7.84 10.92 8.23
C ASP A 148 -6.63 10.78 7.33
N THR A 149 -6.20 11.86 6.67
CA THR A 149 -4.98 11.88 5.87
C THR A 149 -3.77 11.42 6.67
N ASN A 150 -3.62 11.87 7.93
CA ASN A 150 -2.50 11.48 8.79
C ASN A 150 -2.53 9.99 9.14
N TYR A 151 -3.70 9.46 9.50
CA TYR A 151 -3.85 8.01 9.75
C TYR A 151 -3.62 7.18 8.49
N PHE A 152 -4.05 7.67 7.33
CA PHE A 152 -3.91 6.98 6.05
C PHE A 152 -2.45 6.85 5.63
N VAL A 153 -1.68 7.95 5.63
CA VAL A 153 -0.25 7.92 5.27
C VAL A 153 0.58 7.15 6.32
N ASP A 154 0.17 7.19 7.59
CA ASP A 154 0.81 6.38 8.63
C ASP A 154 0.59 4.87 8.42
N ALA A 155 -0.62 4.49 8.03
CA ALA A 155 -0.96 3.09 7.72
C ALA A 155 -0.21 2.57 6.49
N ASP A 156 -0.05 3.39 5.45
CA ASP A 156 0.79 3.10 4.28
C ASP A 156 2.26 2.88 4.66
N MET A 157 2.80 3.75 5.51
CA MET A 157 4.21 3.71 5.94
C MET A 157 4.51 2.66 7.01
N ALA A 158 3.52 1.94 7.54
CA ALA A 158 3.68 1.05 8.69
C ALA A 158 4.71 -0.08 8.47
N ILE A 159 4.92 -0.50 7.21
CA ILE A 159 5.96 -1.48 6.85
C ILE A 159 7.36 -1.05 7.30
N LEU A 160 7.62 0.26 7.36
CA LEU A 160 8.92 0.79 7.76
C LEU A 160 9.23 0.40 9.20
N GLY A 161 8.23 0.41 10.08
CA GLY A 161 8.34 0.03 11.50
C GLY A 161 8.13 -1.46 11.79
N ALA A 162 8.07 -2.31 10.77
CA ALA A 162 7.94 -3.75 10.96
C ALA A 162 9.16 -4.36 11.65
N ASP A 163 9.03 -5.61 12.12
CA ASP A 163 10.19 -6.33 12.65
C ASP A 163 11.29 -6.46 11.58
N PRO A 164 12.58 -6.54 11.97
CA PRO A 164 13.68 -6.53 11.01
C PRO A 164 13.60 -7.61 9.93
N ALA A 165 13.07 -8.79 10.23
CA ALA A 165 12.96 -9.86 9.24
C ALA A 165 11.88 -9.55 8.18
N ALA A 166 10.74 -8.98 8.60
CA ALA A 166 9.71 -8.50 7.68
C ALA A 166 10.22 -7.33 6.82
N TYR A 167 10.90 -6.37 7.43
CA TYR A 167 11.47 -5.23 6.70
C TYR A 167 12.50 -5.67 5.65
N GLN A 168 13.37 -6.64 5.96
CA GLN A 168 14.33 -7.17 4.97
C GLN A 168 13.64 -7.85 3.78
N ARG A 169 12.51 -8.55 3.98
CA ARG A 169 11.70 -9.08 2.87
C ARG A 169 11.11 -7.96 2.02
N TYR A 170 10.59 -6.91 2.66
CA TYR A 170 10.14 -5.71 1.97
C TYR A 170 11.23 -5.10 1.09
N VAL A 171 12.43 -4.86 1.63
CA VAL A 171 13.57 -4.31 0.87
C VAL A 171 13.95 -5.22 -0.30
N ALA A 172 14.00 -6.53 -0.10
CA ALA A 172 14.29 -7.49 -1.17
C ALA A 172 13.24 -7.46 -2.28
N ASN A 173 11.95 -7.38 -1.94
CA ASN A 173 10.86 -7.28 -2.90
C ASN A 173 10.93 -5.97 -3.68
N ILE A 174 11.12 -4.84 -3.00
CA ILE A 174 11.35 -3.53 -3.66
C ILE A 174 12.56 -3.58 -4.58
N ARG A 175 13.66 -4.27 -4.22
CA ARG A 175 14.79 -4.44 -5.14
C ARG A 175 14.41 -5.24 -6.39
N GLN A 176 13.61 -6.29 -6.25
CA GLN A 176 13.13 -7.08 -7.40
C GLN A 176 12.26 -6.25 -8.34
N GLU A 177 11.41 -5.38 -7.79
CA GLU A 177 10.57 -4.44 -8.56
C GLU A 177 11.40 -3.52 -9.48
N TYR A 178 12.54 -3.03 -9.00
CA TYR A 178 13.43 -2.16 -9.78
C TYR A 178 14.50 -2.91 -10.58
N GLY A 179 14.61 -4.24 -10.39
CA GLY A 179 15.52 -5.12 -11.10
C GLY A 179 16.99 -4.65 -11.07
N ALA A 180 17.60 -4.58 -12.25
CA ALA A 180 19.00 -4.18 -12.42
C ALA A 180 19.19 -2.66 -12.59
N SER A 181 18.22 -1.83 -12.20
CA SER A 181 18.32 -0.37 -12.35
C SER A 181 19.57 0.18 -11.64
N PRO A 182 20.52 0.82 -12.35
CA PRO A 182 21.73 1.37 -11.74
C PRO A 182 21.45 2.60 -10.88
N GLN A 183 20.22 3.14 -10.94
CA GLN A 183 19.80 4.31 -10.18
C GLN A 183 19.12 3.95 -8.87
N PHE A 184 18.79 2.66 -8.64
CA PHE A 184 18.03 2.23 -7.48
C PHE A 184 18.67 2.67 -6.17
N ASP A 185 19.93 2.32 -5.93
CA ASP A 185 20.58 2.55 -4.64
C ASP A 185 20.58 4.05 -4.28
N ARG A 186 20.93 4.91 -5.24
CA ARG A 186 20.92 6.38 -5.06
C ARG A 186 19.51 6.92 -4.88
N GLY A 187 18.54 6.45 -5.66
CA GLY A 187 17.14 6.88 -5.55
C GLY A 187 16.54 6.47 -4.21
N ARG A 188 16.74 5.22 -3.82
CA ARG A 188 16.28 4.64 -2.56
C ARG A 188 16.90 5.34 -1.37
N GLN A 189 18.22 5.58 -1.38
CA GLN A 189 18.88 6.38 -0.33
C GLN A 189 18.26 7.76 -0.17
N ARG A 190 17.94 8.47 -1.27
CA ARG A 190 17.30 9.80 -1.17
C ARG A 190 15.92 9.75 -0.51
N VAL A 191 15.09 8.78 -0.89
CA VAL A 191 13.76 8.58 -0.29
C VAL A 191 13.88 8.27 1.20
N LEU A 192 14.77 7.35 1.56
CA LEU A 192 15.00 6.95 2.94
C LEU A 192 15.58 8.08 3.80
N GLN A 193 16.51 8.86 3.25
CA GLN A 193 17.06 10.03 3.94
C GLN A 193 15.98 11.09 4.16
N HIS A 194 15.13 11.33 3.16
CA HIS A 194 13.99 12.23 3.31
C HIS A 194 13.08 11.83 4.49
N PHE A 195 12.80 10.54 4.67
CA PHE A 195 12.04 10.08 5.83
C PHE A 195 12.79 10.29 7.15
N LEU A 196 14.09 10.04 7.23
CA LEU A 196 14.86 10.30 8.45
C LEU A 196 14.92 11.78 8.82
N ASP A 197 14.87 12.67 7.82
CA ASP A 197 14.90 14.12 8.00
C ASP A 197 13.56 14.69 8.48
N MET A 198 12.48 13.91 8.46
CA MET A 198 11.20 14.31 9.06
C MET A 198 11.29 14.31 10.59
N ASP A 199 10.70 15.33 11.23
CA ASP A 199 10.60 15.40 12.70
C ASP A 199 9.84 14.20 13.28
N ARG A 200 8.78 13.77 12.60
CA ARG A 200 8.00 12.55 12.89
C ARG A 200 7.73 11.79 11.59
N LEU A 201 8.16 10.53 11.50
CA LEU A 201 7.80 9.67 10.36
C LEU A 201 6.31 9.36 10.42
N PHE A 202 5.81 9.01 11.60
CA PHE A 202 4.39 8.78 11.83
C PHE A 202 3.72 9.98 12.49
N LYS A 203 2.67 10.48 11.86
CA LYS A 203 1.99 11.75 12.15
C LYS A 203 1.08 11.65 13.36
N THR A 204 0.45 10.49 13.55
CA THR A 204 -0.45 10.21 14.66
C THR A 204 0.30 9.56 15.83
N ASP A 205 -0.17 9.80 17.05
CA ASP A 205 0.46 9.20 18.24
C ASP A 205 0.34 7.67 18.24
N LEU A 206 -0.79 7.13 17.74
CA LEU A 206 -1.03 5.70 17.62
C LEU A 206 0.08 4.98 16.83
N PHE A 207 0.46 5.52 15.66
CA PHE A 207 1.48 4.92 14.81
C PHE A 207 2.89 5.31 15.26
N PHE A 208 3.08 6.53 15.75
CA PHE A 208 4.36 6.99 16.27
C PHE A 208 4.86 6.13 17.42
N ASP A 209 4.03 5.93 18.45
CA ASP A 209 4.40 5.15 19.63
C ASP A 209 4.72 3.70 19.26
N ARG A 210 4.08 3.19 18.21
CA ARG A 210 4.21 1.79 17.77
C ARG A 210 5.39 1.56 16.84
N PHE A 211 5.66 2.46 15.90
CA PHE A 211 6.50 2.19 14.74
C PHE A 211 7.71 3.12 14.59
N GLU A 212 7.69 4.33 15.13
CA GLU A 212 8.69 5.37 14.85
C GLU A 212 10.12 4.87 15.11
N LYS A 213 10.35 4.32 16.31
CA LYS A 213 11.68 3.87 16.73
C LYS A 213 12.21 2.78 15.80
N GLN A 214 11.40 1.73 15.57
CA GLN A 214 11.81 0.61 14.73
C GLN A 214 12.00 1.04 13.27
N ALA A 215 11.17 1.96 12.77
CA ALA A 215 11.28 2.50 11.43
C ALA A 215 12.60 3.23 11.20
N ARG A 216 12.99 4.11 12.14
CA ARG A 216 14.28 4.80 12.05
C ARG A 216 15.46 3.83 12.10
N GLU A 217 15.40 2.81 12.94
CA GLU A 217 16.44 1.77 13.01
C GLU A 217 16.56 0.97 11.70
N ASN A 218 15.42 0.55 11.14
CA ASN A 218 15.31 -0.19 9.88
C ASN A 218 15.85 0.64 8.71
N ILE A 219 15.40 1.88 8.57
CA ILE A 219 15.82 2.80 7.50
C ILE A 219 17.32 3.08 7.58
N ALA A 220 17.84 3.38 8.78
CA ALA A 220 19.27 3.64 8.96
C ALA A 220 20.12 2.40 8.62
N ALA A 221 19.63 1.19 8.90
CA ALA A 221 20.28 -0.05 8.51
C ALA A 221 20.27 -0.27 6.99
N GLU A 222 19.13 0.00 6.31
CA GLU A 222 19.04 -0.08 4.86
C GLU A 222 20.01 0.89 4.19
N ILE A 223 20.05 2.17 4.61
CA ILE A 223 20.98 3.17 4.08
C ILE A 223 22.44 2.69 4.18
N ARG A 224 22.87 2.16 5.33
CA ARG A 224 24.23 1.62 5.51
C ARG A 224 24.52 0.47 4.54
N SER A 225 23.53 -0.41 4.31
CA SER A 225 23.70 -1.52 3.37
C SER A 225 23.86 -1.06 1.92
N LEU A 226 23.20 0.04 1.53
CA LEU A 226 23.28 0.63 0.19
C LEU A 226 24.59 1.42 -0.04
N GLN A 227 25.29 1.82 1.03
CA GLN A 227 26.59 2.51 0.95
C GLN A 227 27.79 1.54 0.89
N ALA A 228 27.58 0.29 1.28
CA ALA A 228 28.62 -0.74 1.33
C ALA A 228 28.81 -1.51 0.01
N ASN A 229 27.97 -1.22 -1.00
CA ASN A 229 28.03 -1.77 -2.36
C ASN A 229 28.64 -0.75 -3.34
#